data_AF-A0A8T0G900-F1
#
_entry.id   AF-A0A8T0G900-F1
#
_cell.length_a   1.000
_cell.length_b   1.000
_cell.length_c   1.000
_cell.angle_alpha   90.00
_cell.angle_beta   90.00
_cell.angle_gamma   90.00
#
_symmetry.space_group_name_H-M   'P 1'
#
loop_
_entity.id
_entity.type
_entity.pdbx_description
1 polymer ?
#
loop_
_entity_poly.entity_id
_entity_poly.type
_entity_poly.pdbx_seq_one_letter_code
_entity_poly.pdbx_strand_id
1 'polypeptide(L)'
;MAEFFRNRCLSMLLTTSIYLLSIQGGVWVTHAASNGAAFLDKKEAEVQKVSSAASVNYYNCDLVSSCTLDCSRAVCKPRMEDVTRCTKVENNAYCPAPSDGNNCKEMRLNYDKSYLTVPGGADAAILQPEVRRDSCSQRGLDPTFKSVSFPDNFSYVYFGSTSGAWTAYPGRDSSEEGCKAFECRKRPWYLDGISVLKQVKILIDTGNTMGTSVTSEFKRSPGASYLNVAIDIALSIIQTLAPGDYVDVISFNSTGAYSLSSPVNVGNYTQSNGVVLHPELDSLQNSVKKLTKSADPPRSNLTAAIIKAVSTFQNTALNYLKLVIVISDGYFIPLNSSTFPTTDISALKAKLLVYRLPPNYDESNDRFLINTTLQTVLCGVQGSFEVLDAPATANPLFAINSYFSYLAQVHMIVVGSKATWSNMYESIAQVRNAVTVTSPAFDKDGRLIGVAGIDVFINELDSNLQADVTADFDTSGRTRGSLPAPSSIPLVCSYQNRTVIPVCSNTPIPTDGTICKQSDSRSLQERVCCNTCAIPSPPPPFAWWRIFLAVAVPIVVIALSLTVLFLWKKHKELYSIREWPDQSKPASTFINIDFFRRKKRGTQVQG
;
A
#
# COMPACT_ATOMS: atom_id res chain seq x y z
N MET A 1 52.96 10.14 -70.53
CA MET A 1 51.81 9.35 -70.07
C MET A 1 52.07 8.64 -68.72
N ALA A 2 52.75 9.33 -67.78
CA ALA A 2 52.78 9.03 -66.35
C ALA A 2 52.56 10.30 -65.49
N GLU A 3 52.34 11.46 -66.14
CA GLU A 3 51.90 12.72 -65.53
C GLU A 3 50.38 12.89 -65.54
N PHE A 4 49.64 11.94 -66.10
CA PHE A 4 48.17 11.93 -66.11
C PHE A 4 47.56 11.26 -64.86
N PHE A 5 48.37 10.56 -64.06
CA PHE A 5 47.95 9.90 -62.82
C PHE A 5 48.23 10.70 -61.53
N ARG A 6 48.99 11.81 -61.61
CA ARG A 6 49.34 12.61 -60.43
C ARG A 6 48.32 13.70 -60.09
N ASN A 7 47.49 14.11 -61.05
CA ASN A 7 46.51 15.20 -60.88
C ASN A 7 45.07 14.74 -60.55
N ARG A 8 44.82 13.44 -60.34
CA ARG A 8 43.52 12.94 -59.85
C ARG A 8 43.52 12.42 -58.41
N CYS A 9 44.67 12.28 -57.74
CA CYS A 9 44.71 11.99 -56.31
C CYS A 9 44.61 13.24 -55.41
N LEU A 10 44.91 14.45 -55.92
CA LEU A 10 44.82 15.67 -55.12
C LEU A 10 43.43 16.35 -55.15
N SER A 11 42.57 16.00 -56.10
CA SER A 11 41.20 16.54 -56.21
C SER A 11 40.14 15.71 -55.46
N MET A 12 40.52 14.54 -54.93
CA MET A 12 39.62 13.64 -54.17
C MET A 12 39.90 13.65 -52.66
N LEU A 13 40.95 14.35 -52.20
CA LEU A 13 41.32 14.50 -50.79
C LEU A 13 41.08 15.93 -50.24
N LEU A 14 40.55 16.84 -51.05
CA LEU A 14 40.23 18.23 -50.64
C LEU A 14 38.75 18.61 -50.83
N THR A 15 37.92 17.69 -51.31
CA THR A 15 36.46 17.88 -51.45
C THR A 15 35.65 17.11 -50.39
N THR A 16 36.29 16.28 -49.57
CA THR A 16 35.69 15.61 -48.40
C THR A 16 35.89 16.35 -47.07
N SER A 17 36.58 17.49 -47.07
CA SER A 17 36.81 18.30 -45.84
C SER A 17 36.17 19.69 -45.85
N ILE A 18 35.40 20.07 -46.88
CA ILE A 18 34.69 21.38 -46.95
C ILE A 18 33.21 21.19 -47.38
N TYR A 19 32.62 20.03 -47.07
CA TYR A 19 31.15 19.81 -47.11
C TYR A 19 30.59 19.47 -45.71
N LEU A 20 31.25 19.98 -44.66
CA LEU A 20 30.80 19.89 -43.27
C LEU A 20 30.59 21.26 -42.61
N LEU A 21 30.62 22.36 -43.37
CA LEU A 21 30.51 23.72 -42.83
C LEU A 21 29.63 24.61 -43.71
N SER A 22 28.37 24.20 -43.96
CA SER A 22 27.28 25.12 -44.32
C SER A 22 25.94 24.39 -44.45
N ILE A 23 25.49 23.74 -43.37
CA ILE A 23 24.05 23.54 -43.16
C ILE A 23 23.78 24.10 -41.76
N GLN A 24 23.12 25.25 -41.71
CA GLN A 24 22.36 25.67 -40.54
C GLN A 24 21.24 24.65 -40.31
N GLY A 25 21.60 23.54 -39.70
CA GLY A 25 20.71 22.58 -39.08
C GLY A 25 21.28 22.38 -37.69
N GLY A 26 20.52 22.75 -36.67
CA GLY A 26 20.94 22.61 -35.28
C GLY A 26 21.49 21.22 -35.05
N VAL A 27 22.79 21.15 -34.77
CA VAL A 27 23.40 19.95 -34.20
C VAL A 27 22.73 19.81 -32.83
N TRP A 28 21.73 18.94 -32.77
CA TRP A 28 21.31 18.36 -31.52
C TRP A 28 22.54 17.63 -30.99
N VAL A 29 23.24 18.26 -30.06
CA VAL A 29 24.22 17.58 -29.22
C VAL A 29 23.40 16.57 -28.43
N THR A 30 23.24 15.36 -28.96
CA THR A 30 22.85 14.21 -28.16
C THR A 30 24.01 14.00 -27.20
N HIS A 31 23.93 14.64 -26.02
CA HIS A 31 24.76 14.27 -24.90
C HIS A 31 24.60 12.75 -24.76
N ALA A 32 25.69 12.00 -24.79
CA ALA A 32 25.63 10.62 -24.34
C ALA A 32 24.97 10.66 -22.96
N ALA A 33 23.86 9.93 -22.79
CA ALA A 33 23.16 9.88 -21.52
C ALA A 33 24.17 9.49 -20.44
N SER A 34 24.22 10.23 -19.32
CA SER A 34 25.01 9.81 -18.17
C SER A 34 24.54 8.42 -17.72
N ASN A 35 25.38 7.68 -16.98
CA ASN A 35 24.96 6.39 -16.45
C ASN A 35 23.71 6.54 -15.56
N GLY A 36 23.59 7.67 -14.87
CA GLY A 36 22.39 8.06 -14.11
C GLY A 36 21.15 8.22 -15.00
N ALA A 37 21.21 9.02 -16.05
CA ALA A 37 20.09 9.21 -16.97
C ALA A 37 19.64 7.87 -17.59
N ALA A 38 20.59 7.04 -18.03
CA ALA A 38 20.29 5.72 -18.60
C ALA A 38 19.64 4.77 -17.57
N PHE A 39 20.09 4.82 -16.31
CA PHE A 39 19.48 4.05 -15.22
C PHE A 39 18.04 4.52 -14.94
N LEU A 40 17.82 5.83 -14.85
CA LEU A 40 16.49 6.39 -14.61
C LEU A 40 15.53 6.07 -15.76
N ASP A 41 15.96 6.26 -17.01
CA ASP A 41 15.17 5.93 -18.20
C ASP A 41 14.80 4.43 -18.26
N LYS A 42 15.72 3.55 -17.85
CA LYS A 42 15.43 2.11 -17.71
C LYS A 42 14.31 1.86 -16.69
N LYS A 43 14.39 2.48 -15.50
CA LYS A 43 13.39 2.32 -14.43
C LYS A 43 12.04 2.91 -14.82
N GLU A 44 12.02 4.01 -15.55
CA GLU A 44 10.81 4.61 -16.13
C GLU A 44 10.14 3.66 -17.12
N ALA A 45 10.90 3.06 -18.03
CA ALA A 45 10.37 2.07 -18.97
C ALA A 45 9.86 0.80 -18.25
N GLU A 46 10.51 0.36 -17.19
CA GLU A 46 10.08 -0.79 -16.37
C GLU A 46 8.75 -0.53 -15.66
N VAL A 47 8.56 0.63 -15.02
CA VAL A 47 7.29 0.94 -14.34
C VAL A 47 6.14 1.15 -15.32
N GLN A 48 6.42 1.67 -16.52
CA GLN A 48 5.41 1.79 -17.57
C GLN A 48 4.89 0.43 -18.04
N LYS A 49 5.76 -0.60 -18.13
CA LYS A 49 5.32 -1.98 -18.41
C LYS A 49 4.36 -2.50 -17.35
N VAL A 50 4.61 -2.20 -16.08
CA VAL A 50 3.73 -2.58 -14.96
C VAL A 50 2.38 -1.89 -15.10
N SER A 51 2.35 -0.58 -15.30
CA SER A 51 1.09 0.17 -15.46
C SER A 51 0.28 -0.29 -16.67
N SER A 52 0.94 -0.61 -17.78
CA SER A 52 0.30 -1.14 -18.99
C SER A 52 -0.31 -2.52 -18.74
N ALA A 53 0.42 -3.41 -18.06
CA ALA A 53 -0.08 -4.73 -17.69
C ALA A 53 -1.27 -4.63 -16.72
N ALA A 54 -1.26 -3.67 -15.79
CA ALA A 54 -2.37 -3.43 -14.88
C ALA A 54 -3.64 -3.01 -15.62
N SER A 55 -3.52 -2.11 -16.61
CA SER A 55 -4.64 -1.72 -17.49
C SER A 55 -5.20 -2.90 -18.28
N VAL A 56 -4.36 -3.80 -18.80
CA VAL A 56 -4.82 -5.02 -19.48
C VAL A 56 -5.55 -5.95 -18.51
N ASN A 57 -4.98 -6.19 -17.32
CA ASN A 57 -5.55 -7.06 -16.30
C ASN A 57 -6.90 -6.55 -15.77
N TYR A 58 -7.08 -5.23 -15.68
CA TYR A 58 -8.33 -4.61 -15.20
C TYR A 58 -9.56 -5.02 -16.01
N TYR A 59 -9.39 -5.30 -17.31
CA TYR A 59 -10.46 -5.76 -18.20
C TYR A 59 -10.58 -7.28 -18.30
N ASN A 60 -9.66 -8.03 -17.69
CA ASN A 60 -9.66 -9.48 -17.73
C ASN A 60 -10.64 -10.05 -16.71
N CYS A 61 -11.91 -10.17 -17.11
CA CYS A 61 -12.96 -10.69 -16.24
C CYS A 61 -12.76 -12.16 -15.83
N ASP A 62 -11.93 -12.93 -16.53
CA ASP A 62 -11.58 -14.29 -16.14
C ASP A 62 -10.72 -14.32 -14.88
N LEU A 63 -9.88 -13.30 -14.66
CA LEU A 63 -9.15 -13.15 -13.39
C LEU A 63 -10.10 -12.84 -12.22
N VAL A 64 -11.23 -12.17 -12.49
CA VAL A 64 -12.25 -11.91 -11.46
C VAL A 64 -13.04 -13.18 -11.16
N SER A 65 -13.52 -13.89 -12.19
CA SER A 65 -14.37 -15.07 -12.03
C SER A 65 -13.63 -16.29 -11.45
N SER A 66 -12.36 -16.48 -11.78
CA SER A 66 -11.54 -17.63 -11.34
C SER A 66 -10.85 -17.42 -9.99
N CYS A 67 -11.06 -16.28 -9.34
CA CYS A 67 -10.29 -15.85 -8.17
C CYS A 67 -10.40 -16.79 -6.95
N THR A 68 -11.47 -17.59 -6.84
CA THR A 68 -11.60 -18.59 -5.77
C THR A 68 -10.65 -19.78 -5.93
N LEU A 69 -10.26 -20.12 -7.16
CA LEU A 69 -9.34 -21.22 -7.47
C LEU A 69 -7.88 -20.79 -7.26
N ASP A 70 -7.60 -19.51 -7.48
CA ASP A 70 -6.27 -18.91 -7.40
C ASP A 70 -6.37 -17.56 -6.65
N CYS A 71 -6.56 -17.70 -5.35
CA CYS A 71 -6.79 -16.59 -4.43
C CYS A 71 -5.57 -15.65 -4.33
N SER A 72 -5.83 -14.39 -3.97
CA SER A 72 -4.77 -13.42 -3.68
C SER A 72 -4.12 -13.71 -2.33
N ARG A 73 -2.79 -13.83 -2.30
CA ARG A 73 -2.03 -14.05 -1.07
C ARG A 73 -1.87 -12.75 -0.29
N ALA A 74 -2.71 -12.54 0.73
CA ALA A 74 -2.61 -11.34 1.56
C ALA A 74 -1.43 -11.39 2.52
N VAL A 75 -0.69 -10.29 2.67
CA VAL A 75 0.55 -10.15 3.49
C VAL A 75 0.38 -10.63 4.95
N CYS A 76 -0.77 -10.43 5.57
CA CYS A 76 -1.07 -10.86 6.95
C CYS A 76 -1.82 -12.21 7.05
N LYS A 77 -2.00 -12.94 5.95
CA LYS A 77 -2.65 -14.27 5.94
C LYS A 77 -1.66 -15.33 5.47
N PRO A 78 -0.73 -15.73 6.35
CA PRO A 78 0.40 -16.57 5.95
C PRO A 78 0.02 -18.02 5.59
N ARG A 79 0.82 -18.61 4.70
CA ARG A 79 0.61 -19.97 4.20
C ARG A 79 1.85 -20.83 4.33
N MET A 80 1.65 -22.09 4.74
CA MET A 80 2.73 -23.06 4.98
C MET A 80 3.44 -23.48 3.70
N GLU A 81 2.70 -23.50 2.60
CA GLU A 81 3.14 -23.89 1.26
C GLU A 81 3.92 -22.80 0.51
N ASP A 82 4.10 -21.61 1.11
CA ASP A 82 4.86 -20.54 0.49
C ASP A 82 6.35 -20.87 0.44
N VAL A 83 6.88 -21.00 -0.78
CA VAL A 83 8.31 -21.14 -1.01
C VAL A 83 8.98 -19.76 -0.87
N THR A 84 9.81 -19.61 0.15
CA THR A 84 10.54 -18.37 0.43
C THR A 84 12.04 -18.61 0.42
N ARG A 85 12.79 -17.59 0.02
CA ARG A 85 14.26 -17.59 -0.04
C ARG A 85 14.79 -16.56 0.94
N CYS A 86 15.81 -16.95 1.72
CA CYS A 86 16.52 -16.02 2.58
C CYS A 86 17.34 -15.07 1.70
N THR A 87 17.05 -13.77 1.81
CA THR A 87 17.65 -12.72 0.99
C THR A 87 18.31 -11.70 1.90
N LYS A 88 19.45 -11.16 1.48
CA LYS A 88 20.04 -9.99 2.12
C LYS A 88 19.09 -8.80 2.00
N VAL A 89 18.86 -8.14 3.12
CA VAL A 89 18.12 -6.87 3.24
C VAL A 89 18.91 -5.96 4.16
N GLU A 90 18.66 -4.66 4.11
CA GLU A 90 19.47 -3.77 4.93
C GLU A 90 19.00 -3.69 6.39
N ASN A 91 17.69 -3.80 6.61
CA ASN A 91 17.09 -3.89 7.93
C ASN A 91 15.83 -4.77 7.90
N ASN A 92 15.83 -5.84 8.67
CA ASN A 92 14.64 -6.63 8.96
C ASN A 92 14.09 -6.23 10.33
N ALA A 93 13.21 -5.23 10.34
CA ALA A 93 12.61 -4.66 11.55
C ALA A 93 11.79 -5.66 12.39
N TYR A 94 11.49 -6.84 11.85
CA TYR A 94 10.73 -7.88 12.57
C TYR A 94 11.63 -8.83 13.36
N CYS A 95 12.92 -8.89 13.03
CA CYS A 95 13.85 -9.81 13.66
C CYS A 95 14.63 -9.13 14.79
N PRO A 96 14.93 -9.84 15.88
CA PRO A 96 15.82 -9.32 16.91
C PRO A 96 17.17 -8.95 16.28
N ALA A 97 17.76 -7.85 16.77
CA ALA A 97 19.14 -7.53 16.46
C ALA A 97 20.03 -8.70 16.93
N PRO A 98 20.94 -9.25 16.09
CA PRO A 98 21.98 -10.15 16.58
C PRO A 98 22.70 -9.57 17.81
N SER A 99 23.23 -10.45 18.64
CA SER A 99 23.92 -10.19 19.91
C SER A 99 25.01 -9.09 19.83
N ASP A 100 25.48 -8.84 18.62
CA ASP A 100 26.56 -7.96 18.20
C ASP A 100 26.12 -6.49 18.07
N GLY A 101 24.84 -6.17 18.33
CA GLY A 101 24.29 -4.81 18.29
C GLY A 101 23.93 -4.29 16.90
N ASN A 102 24.09 -5.10 15.86
CA ASN A 102 23.69 -4.76 14.49
C ASN A 102 22.24 -5.14 14.21
N ASN A 103 21.54 -4.36 13.38
CA ASN A 103 20.22 -4.75 12.88
C ASN A 103 20.30 -6.02 12.02
N CYS A 104 19.24 -6.84 12.03
CA CYS A 104 19.18 -8.02 11.18
C CYS A 104 19.20 -7.63 9.69
N LYS A 105 20.07 -8.28 8.90
CA LYS A 105 20.28 -7.99 7.46
C LYS A 105 19.82 -9.10 6.52
N GLU A 106 18.94 -9.98 6.99
CA GLU A 106 18.43 -11.09 6.19
C GLU A 106 16.92 -11.28 6.41
N MET A 107 16.19 -11.60 5.36
CA MET A 107 14.74 -11.80 5.43
C MET A 107 14.28 -12.87 4.43
N ARG A 108 13.27 -13.66 4.83
CA ARG A 108 12.57 -14.56 3.91
C ARG A 108 11.65 -13.78 2.98
N LEU A 109 11.88 -13.92 1.68
CA LEU A 109 11.10 -13.29 0.61
C LEU A 109 10.58 -14.34 -0.37
N ASN A 110 9.41 -14.10 -0.94
CA ASN A 110 8.80 -14.95 -1.96
C ASN A 110 9.03 -14.36 -3.35
N TYR A 111 9.89 -14.99 -4.15
CA TYR A 111 10.16 -14.57 -5.53
C TYR A 111 9.25 -15.26 -6.56
N ASP A 112 8.38 -16.16 -6.12
CA ASP A 112 7.46 -16.88 -6.99
C ASP A 112 6.12 -16.15 -7.14
N LYS A 113 5.76 -15.26 -6.22
CA LYS A 113 4.52 -14.48 -6.27
C LYS A 113 4.58 -13.18 -5.48
N SER A 114 3.77 -12.21 -5.89
CA SER A 114 3.51 -10.99 -5.14
C SER A 114 2.50 -11.22 -4.01
N TYR A 115 2.57 -10.39 -2.98
CA TYR A 115 1.61 -10.42 -1.87
C TYR A 115 0.76 -9.14 -1.87
N LEU A 116 -0.48 -9.27 -1.40
CA LEU A 116 -1.50 -8.22 -1.38
C LEU A 116 -1.68 -7.62 0.02
N THR A 117 -1.76 -6.31 0.13
CA THR A 117 -2.28 -5.59 1.29
C THR A 117 -3.61 -4.95 0.92
N VAL A 118 -4.62 -5.14 1.76
CA VAL A 118 -5.93 -4.50 1.63
C VAL A 118 -5.91 -3.13 2.31
N PRO A 119 -6.78 -2.18 1.93
CA PRO A 119 -6.79 -0.85 2.54
C PRO A 119 -6.99 -0.91 4.06
N GLY A 120 -6.31 -0.01 4.77
CA GLY A 120 -6.34 0.07 6.23
C GLY A 120 -7.76 0.16 6.79
N GLY A 121 -8.05 -0.65 7.81
CA GLY A 121 -9.37 -0.76 8.43
C GLY A 121 -10.36 -1.67 7.69
N ALA A 122 -10.03 -2.20 6.50
CA ALA A 122 -10.86 -3.21 5.84
C ALA A 122 -10.71 -4.58 6.52
N ASP A 123 -11.83 -5.29 6.69
CA ASP A 123 -11.81 -6.68 7.13
C ASP A 123 -11.54 -7.59 5.92
N ALA A 124 -10.43 -8.32 5.95
CA ALA A 124 -10.09 -9.29 4.90
C ALA A 124 -11.13 -10.41 4.74
N ALA A 125 -11.99 -10.64 5.73
CA ALA A 125 -13.13 -11.57 5.64
C ALA A 125 -14.37 -10.95 4.97
N ILE A 126 -14.50 -9.62 5.00
CA ILE A 126 -15.67 -8.88 4.48
C ILE A 126 -15.17 -7.71 3.63
N LEU A 127 -14.59 -8.03 2.48
CA LEU A 127 -14.06 -7.04 1.56
C LEU A 127 -15.18 -6.39 0.73
N GLN A 128 -15.09 -5.07 0.59
CA GLN A 128 -15.96 -4.33 -0.32
C GLN A 128 -15.78 -4.81 -1.78
N PRO A 129 -16.83 -4.76 -2.62
CA PRO A 129 -16.80 -5.31 -3.97
C PRO A 129 -15.64 -4.80 -4.85
N GLU A 130 -15.29 -3.52 -4.73
CA GLU A 130 -14.18 -2.90 -5.45
C GLU A 130 -12.82 -3.45 -5.02
N VAL A 131 -12.62 -3.66 -3.72
CA VAL A 131 -11.36 -4.23 -3.19
C VAL A 131 -11.23 -5.67 -3.66
N ARG A 132 -12.32 -6.44 -3.65
CA ARG A 132 -12.31 -7.82 -4.18
C ARG A 132 -11.94 -7.87 -5.65
N ARG A 133 -12.57 -7.00 -6.47
CA ARG A 133 -12.30 -6.91 -7.91
C ARG A 133 -10.84 -6.60 -8.20
N ASP A 134 -10.27 -5.59 -7.52
CA ASP A 134 -8.89 -5.18 -7.74
C ASP A 134 -7.91 -6.25 -7.25
N SER A 135 -8.19 -6.87 -6.10
CA SER A 135 -7.39 -7.99 -5.59
C SER A 135 -7.32 -9.13 -6.63
N CYS A 136 -8.47 -9.52 -7.17
CA CYS A 136 -8.55 -10.60 -8.14
C CYS A 136 -7.95 -10.25 -9.50
N SER A 137 -8.29 -9.09 -10.06
CA SER A 137 -7.84 -8.69 -11.40
C SER A 137 -6.32 -8.49 -11.45
N GLN A 138 -5.72 -7.93 -10.40
CA GLN A 138 -4.30 -7.57 -10.43
C GLN A 138 -3.35 -8.72 -10.10
N ARG A 139 -3.85 -9.92 -9.79
CA ARG A 139 -3.02 -11.12 -9.60
C ARG A 139 -2.21 -11.50 -10.85
N GLY A 140 -2.69 -11.10 -12.02
CA GLY A 140 -1.99 -11.28 -13.30
C GLY A 140 -0.72 -10.44 -13.46
N LEU A 141 -0.32 -9.63 -12.47
CA LEU A 141 0.89 -8.80 -12.54
C LEU A 141 2.19 -9.57 -12.22
N ASP A 142 2.11 -10.74 -11.59
CA ASP A 142 3.28 -11.52 -11.18
C ASP A 142 4.33 -11.77 -12.28
N PRO A 143 3.94 -12.17 -13.53
CA PRO A 143 4.91 -12.32 -14.62
C PRO A 143 5.63 -11.02 -14.95
N THR A 144 4.91 -9.90 -14.96
CA THR A 144 5.48 -8.58 -15.25
C THR A 144 6.41 -8.13 -14.12
N PHE A 145 5.98 -8.27 -12.86
CA PHE A 145 6.80 -7.96 -11.70
C PHE A 145 8.13 -8.73 -11.70
N LYS A 146 8.10 -10.04 -11.97
CA LYS A 146 9.31 -10.86 -12.09
C LYS A 146 10.24 -10.36 -13.19
N SER A 147 9.68 -9.96 -14.34
CA SER A 147 10.48 -9.53 -15.50
C SER A 147 11.22 -8.20 -15.27
N VAL A 148 10.71 -7.33 -14.40
CA VAL A 148 11.32 -6.01 -14.12
C VAL A 148 12.13 -5.97 -12.82
N SER A 149 11.96 -6.96 -11.95
CA SER A 149 12.67 -7.02 -10.66
C SER A 149 14.00 -7.75 -10.72
N PHE A 150 14.31 -8.45 -11.82
CA PHE A 150 15.52 -9.25 -11.96
C PHE A 150 16.47 -8.64 -13.00
N PRO A 151 17.79 -8.54 -12.74
CA PRO A 151 18.57 -9.07 -11.61
C PRO A 151 18.79 -8.08 -10.45
N ASP A 152 18.13 -6.92 -10.45
CA ASP A 152 18.39 -5.84 -9.50
C ASP A 152 17.75 -6.15 -8.13
N ASN A 153 18.47 -6.85 -7.23
CA ASN A 153 18.03 -7.23 -5.86
C ASN A 153 17.58 -6.04 -4.97
N PHE A 154 17.71 -4.80 -5.44
CA PHE A 154 17.40 -3.57 -4.72
C PHE A 154 16.09 -2.91 -5.17
N SER A 155 15.38 -3.47 -6.16
CA SER A 155 14.11 -2.89 -6.64
C SER A 155 12.91 -3.59 -5.98
N TYR A 156 12.02 -2.80 -5.38
CA TYR A 156 10.72 -3.28 -4.89
C TYR A 156 9.62 -2.76 -5.81
N VAL A 157 8.94 -3.66 -6.52
CA VAL A 157 7.92 -3.30 -7.52
C VAL A 157 6.53 -3.57 -6.99
N TYR A 158 5.59 -2.69 -7.28
CA TYR A 158 4.23 -2.82 -6.80
C TYR A 158 3.22 -2.05 -7.65
N PHE A 159 1.95 -2.35 -7.40
CA PHE A 159 0.81 -1.65 -7.94
C PHE A 159 -0.19 -1.38 -6.82
N GLY A 160 -0.58 -0.12 -6.62
CA GLY A 160 -1.66 0.27 -5.72
C GLY A 160 -2.89 0.69 -6.53
N SER A 161 -4.03 0.07 -6.27
CA SER A 161 -5.28 0.37 -6.97
C SER A 161 -6.05 1.51 -6.31
N THR A 162 -7.04 2.05 -7.02
CA THR A 162 -7.92 3.10 -6.50
C THR A 162 -8.84 2.63 -5.37
N SER A 163 -9.08 1.32 -5.21
CA SER A 163 -9.78 0.79 -4.04
C SER A 163 -8.89 0.74 -2.78
N GLY A 164 -7.58 0.90 -2.94
CA GLY A 164 -6.59 0.84 -1.88
C GLY A 164 -5.92 -0.54 -1.73
N ALA A 165 -6.32 -1.53 -2.54
CA ALA A 165 -5.60 -2.79 -2.67
C ALA A 165 -4.21 -2.54 -3.24
N TRP A 166 -3.19 -3.13 -2.63
CA TRP A 166 -1.80 -2.92 -3.01
C TRP A 166 -1.07 -4.25 -3.12
N THR A 167 -0.56 -4.55 -4.31
CA THR A 167 0.13 -5.80 -4.59
C THR A 167 1.60 -5.52 -4.84
N ALA A 168 2.48 -6.23 -4.12
CA ALA A 168 3.91 -5.95 -4.13
C ALA A 168 4.77 -7.20 -4.26
N TYR A 169 5.90 -7.06 -4.96
CA TYR A 169 6.84 -8.11 -5.30
C TYR A 169 8.29 -7.69 -4.98
N PRO A 170 9.13 -8.60 -4.45
CA PRO A 170 8.80 -9.97 -4.01
C PRO A 170 7.82 -10.00 -2.83
N GLY A 171 7.05 -11.07 -2.72
CA GLY A 171 6.08 -11.26 -1.64
C GLY A 171 6.78 -11.30 -0.28
N ARG A 172 6.24 -10.57 0.70
CA ARG A 172 6.79 -10.46 2.06
C ARG A 172 5.64 -10.46 3.07
N ASP A 173 5.81 -11.17 4.17
CA ASP A 173 4.87 -11.12 5.29
C ASP A 173 5.07 -9.87 6.17
N SER A 174 3.99 -9.42 6.83
CA SER A 174 3.98 -8.31 7.78
C SER A 174 3.17 -8.68 9.04
N SER A 175 3.30 -7.84 10.08
CA SER A 175 2.41 -7.86 11.24
C SER A 175 0.98 -7.47 10.88
N GLU A 176 0.03 -7.85 11.74
CA GLU A 176 -1.36 -7.42 11.57
C GLU A 176 -1.51 -5.91 11.67
N GLU A 177 -0.77 -5.27 12.59
CA GLU A 177 -0.77 -3.82 12.79
C GLU A 177 -0.28 -3.12 11.53
N GLY A 178 0.80 -3.63 10.91
CA GLY A 178 1.33 -3.09 9.66
C GLY A 178 0.29 -3.16 8.52
N CYS A 179 -0.45 -4.27 8.43
CA CYS A 179 -1.53 -4.38 7.43
C CYS A 179 -2.71 -3.46 7.73
N LYS A 180 -3.11 -3.29 9.00
CA LYS A 180 -4.23 -2.41 9.38
C LYS A 180 -3.92 -0.93 9.17
N ALA A 181 -2.65 -0.54 9.30
CA ALA A 181 -2.21 0.85 9.15
C ALA A 181 -1.92 1.26 7.70
N PHE A 182 -1.77 0.31 6.78
CA PHE A 182 -1.32 0.61 5.43
C PHE A 182 -2.45 1.10 4.51
N GLU A 183 -2.19 2.18 3.77
CA GLU A 183 -3.09 2.72 2.75
C GLU A 183 -2.23 3.29 1.61
N CYS A 184 -2.23 2.62 0.45
CA CYS A 184 -1.38 3.00 -0.68
C CYS A 184 -1.71 4.40 -1.22
N ARG A 185 -2.98 4.81 -1.20
CA ARG A 185 -3.45 6.09 -1.75
C ARG A 185 -3.02 7.31 -0.93
N LYS A 186 -2.49 7.10 0.27
CA LYS A 186 -1.92 8.15 1.15
C LYS A 186 -0.38 8.15 1.10
N ARG A 187 0.24 7.27 0.31
CA ARG A 187 1.70 7.17 0.27
C ARG A 187 2.31 8.24 -0.64
N PRO A 188 3.52 8.73 -0.31
CA PRO A 188 4.22 9.75 -1.10
C PRO A 188 4.29 9.43 -2.59
N TRP A 189 4.71 8.21 -2.93
CA TRP A 189 4.81 7.76 -4.31
C TRP A 189 3.47 7.81 -5.05
N TYR A 190 2.37 7.42 -4.40
CA TYR A 190 1.06 7.42 -5.04
C TYR A 190 0.62 8.86 -5.34
N LEU A 191 0.76 9.75 -4.35
CA LEU A 191 0.36 11.15 -4.45
C LEU A 191 1.23 11.94 -5.42
N ASP A 192 2.54 11.74 -5.38
CA ASP A 192 3.50 12.40 -6.27
C ASP A 192 3.32 11.91 -7.72
N GLY A 193 2.97 10.64 -7.93
CA GLY A 193 2.76 10.05 -9.24
C GLY A 193 1.44 10.45 -9.92
N ILE A 194 0.49 11.07 -9.21
CA ILE A 194 -0.80 11.46 -9.80
C ILE A 194 -1.12 12.94 -9.66
N SER A 195 -0.27 13.74 -9.04
CA SER A 195 -0.64 15.11 -8.69
C SER A 195 0.36 16.14 -9.17
N VAL A 196 -0.10 17.38 -9.25
CA VAL A 196 0.71 18.59 -9.43
C VAL A 196 0.52 19.47 -8.20
N LEU A 197 1.27 20.57 -8.08
CA LEU A 197 1.03 21.54 -7.01
C LEU A 197 -0.41 22.07 -7.07
N LYS A 198 -1.13 22.00 -5.95
CA LYS A 198 -2.56 22.34 -5.89
C LYS A 198 -2.94 23.19 -4.68
N GLN A 199 -3.92 24.06 -4.87
CA GLN A 199 -4.66 24.72 -3.80
C GLN A 199 -6.06 24.13 -3.75
N VAL A 200 -6.41 23.52 -2.62
CA VAL A 200 -7.69 22.83 -2.43
C VAL A 200 -8.54 23.57 -1.40
N LYS A 201 -9.74 23.97 -1.81
CA LYS A 201 -10.79 24.48 -0.93
C LYS A 201 -11.80 23.36 -0.70
N ILE A 202 -11.96 22.89 0.53
CA ILE A 202 -12.94 21.86 0.87
C ILE A 202 -14.15 22.54 1.52
N LEU A 203 -15.29 22.50 0.84
CA LEU A 203 -16.57 23.01 1.32
C LEU A 203 -17.38 21.86 1.93
N ILE A 204 -17.62 21.92 3.25
CA ILE A 204 -18.42 20.91 3.97
C ILE A 204 -19.76 21.53 4.35
N ASP A 205 -20.85 20.93 3.88
CA ASP A 205 -22.18 21.34 4.30
C ASP A 205 -22.44 20.96 5.75
N THR A 206 -22.92 21.91 6.53
CA THR A 206 -23.32 21.78 7.93
C THR A 206 -24.78 22.15 8.12
N GLY A 207 -25.58 22.14 7.07
CA GLY A 207 -27.03 22.35 7.12
C GLY A 207 -27.73 21.38 8.06
N ASN A 208 -28.97 21.69 8.45
CA ASN A 208 -29.72 20.89 9.40
C ASN A 208 -29.91 19.42 8.94
N THR A 209 -30.15 19.22 7.64
CA THR A 209 -30.35 17.90 7.02
C THR A 209 -29.11 17.02 7.00
N MET A 210 -27.91 17.62 7.10
CA MET A 210 -26.67 16.86 7.28
C MET A 210 -26.64 16.07 8.60
N GLY A 211 -27.53 16.41 9.55
CA GLY A 211 -27.73 15.62 10.76
C GLY A 211 -28.56 14.35 10.61
N THR A 212 -29.17 14.12 9.46
CA THR A 212 -29.99 12.93 9.23
C THR A 212 -29.12 11.68 9.23
N SER A 213 -29.56 10.65 9.95
CA SER A 213 -28.90 9.36 9.99
C SER A 213 -28.89 8.71 8.62
N VAL A 214 -27.77 8.10 8.24
CA VAL A 214 -27.66 7.32 6.99
C VAL A 214 -28.20 5.91 7.18
N THR A 215 -28.67 5.29 6.09
CA THR A 215 -29.12 3.90 6.09
C THR A 215 -27.96 2.91 6.21
N SER A 216 -28.28 1.63 6.40
CA SER A 216 -27.31 0.52 6.41
C SER A 216 -26.62 0.29 5.05
N GLU A 217 -27.13 0.87 3.97
CA GLU A 217 -26.54 0.79 2.63
C GLU A 217 -25.16 1.46 2.60
N PHE A 218 -24.95 2.49 3.43
CA PHE A 218 -23.67 3.20 3.54
C PHE A 218 -22.54 2.37 4.16
N LYS A 219 -22.85 1.18 4.71
CA LYS A 219 -21.89 0.30 5.40
C LYS A 219 -21.12 1.02 6.53
N ARG A 220 -21.77 1.96 7.21
CA ARG A 220 -21.23 2.72 8.35
C ARG A 220 -21.75 2.17 9.68
N SER A 221 -21.12 2.56 10.77
CA SER A 221 -21.58 2.26 12.13
C SER A 221 -23.00 2.79 12.38
N PRO A 222 -23.83 2.09 13.19
CA PRO A 222 -25.16 2.57 13.56
C PRO A 222 -25.12 3.98 14.15
N GLY A 223 -26.04 4.84 13.72
CA GLY A 223 -26.13 6.23 14.19
C GLY A 223 -25.24 7.23 13.44
N ALA A 224 -24.48 6.80 12.43
CA ALA A 224 -23.79 7.73 11.54
C ALA A 224 -24.79 8.64 10.80
N SER A 225 -24.44 9.91 10.65
CA SER A 225 -25.18 10.92 9.88
C SER A 225 -24.48 11.27 8.57
N TYR A 226 -25.17 11.99 7.68
CA TYR A 226 -24.54 12.55 6.47
C TYR A 226 -23.32 13.43 6.80
N LEU A 227 -23.38 14.19 7.89
CA LEU A 227 -22.25 15.00 8.35
C LEU A 227 -21.06 14.11 8.74
N ASN A 228 -21.28 12.96 9.38
CA ASN A 228 -20.18 12.03 9.67
C ASN A 228 -19.55 11.50 8.38
N VAL A 229 -20.36 11.17 7.38
CA VAL A 229 -19.86 10.74 6.06
C VAL A 229 -19.03 11.85 5.40
N ALA A 230 -19.52 13.09 5.42
CA ALA A 230 -18.83 14.24 4.84
C ALA A 230 -17.50 14.55 5.56
N ILE A 231 -17.49 14.48 6.90
CA ILE A 231 -16.29 14.64 7.73
C ILE A 231 -15.24 13.58 7.33
N ASP A 232 -15.62 12.32 7.21
CA ASP A 232 -14.67 11.24 6.87
C ASP A 232 -14.08 11.41 5.46
N ILE A 233 -14.89 11.85 4.49
CA ILE A 233 -14.41 12.17 3.13
C ILE A 233 -13.44 13.36 3.18
N ALA A 234 -13.79 14.44 3.87
CA ALA A 234 -12.93 15.62 3.97
C ALA A 234 -11.59 15.31 4.66
N LEU A 235 -11.62 14.57 5.77
CA LEU A 235 -10.41 14.11 6.45
C LEU A 235 -9.55 13.22 5.55
N SER A 236 -10.18 12.35 4.76
CA SER A 236 -9.47 11.51 3.82
C SER A 236 -8.79 12.33 2.72
N ILE A 237 -9.44 13.37 2.17
CA ILE A 237 -8.83 14.30 1.20
C ILE A 237 -7.63 15.01 1.83
N ILE A 238 -7.76 15.53 3.06
CA ILE A 238 -6.66 16.22 3.76
C ILE A 238 -5.43 15.32 3.90
N GLN A 239 -5.65 14.02 4.14
CA GLN A 239 -4.57 13.01 4.23
C GLN A 239 -3.94 12.64 2.88
N THR A 240 -4.45 13.17 1.76
CA THR A 240 -3.90 12.97 0.41
C THR A 240 -3.18 14.19 -0.15
N LEU A 241 -2.99 15.20 0.68
CA LEU A 241 -2.20 16.37 0.31
C LEU A 241 -0.72 16.01 0.35
N ALA A 242 0.03 16.56 -0.58
CA ALA A 242 1.46 16.33 -0.74
C ALA A 242 2.22 17.65 -0.51
N PRO A 243 3.56 17.60 -0.27
CA PRO A 243 4.36 18.77 0.01
C PRO A 243 4.14 19.91 -0.99
N GLY A 244 4.05 21.14 -0.48
CA GLY A 244 3.80 22.35 -1.26
C GLY A 244 2.34 22.61 -1.61
N ASP A 245 1.41 21.68 -1.32
CA ASP A 245 -0.02 21.91 -1.49
C ASP A 245 -0.57 22.89 -0.46
N TYR A 246 -1.63 23.60 -0.83
CA TYR A 246 -2.39 24.43 0.10
C TYR A 246 -3.78 23.86 0.32
N VAL A 247 -4.25 23.93 1.56
CA VAL A 247 -5.62 23.55 1.92
C VAL A 247 -6.29 24.58 2.82
N ASP A 248 -7.58 24.78 2.59
CA ASP A 248 -8.48 25.54 3.45
C ASP A 248 -9.83 24.82 3.47
N VAL A 249 -10.41 24.66 4.65
CA VAL A 249 -11.70 23.99 4.83
C VAL A 249 -12.70 25.02 5.31
N ILE A 250 -13.81 25.12 4.59
CA ILE A 250 -14.89 26.05 4.86
C ILE A 250 -16.14 25.22 5.13
N SER A 251 -16.74 25.42 6.27
CA SER A 251 -18.09 24.92 6.53
C SER A 251 -19.11 25.96 6.10
N PHE A 252 -20.26 25.50 5.63
CA PHE A 252 -21.34 26.39 5.27
C PHE A 252 -22.70 25.81 5.64
N ASN A 253 -23.67 26.69 5.82
CA ASN A 253 -25.07 26.34 6.05
C ASN A 253 -25.96 27.50 5.55
N SER A 254 -27.19 27.63 6.08
CA SER A 254 -28.12 28.69 5.72
C SER A 254 -27.72 30.08 6.22
N THR A 255 -26.95 30.16 7.31
CA THR A 255 -26.52 31.43 7.93
C THR A 255 -25.28 32.03 7.28
N GLY A 256 -24.46 31.21 6.62
CA GLY A 256 -23.26 31.67 5.94
C GLY A 256 -22.21 30.59 5.76
N ALA A 257 -21.01 31.02 5.36
CA ALA A 257 -19.84 30.18 5.15
C ALA A 257 -18.64 30.74 5.91
N TYR A 258 -17.90 29.89 6.61
CA TYR A 258 -16.77 30.28 7.45
C TYR A 258 -15.62 29.28 7.34
N SER A 259 -14.39 29.80 7.28
CA SER A 259 -13.17 28.99 7.31
C SER A 259 -12.96 28.42 8.71
N LEU A 260 -12.56 27.14 8.79
CA LEU A 260 -12.32 26.44 10.04
C LEU A 260 -10.95 26.74 10.66
N SER A 261 -10.02 27.21 9.85
CA SER A 261 -8.70 27.69 10.26
C SER A 261 -8.13 28.67 9.23
N SER A 262 -6.93 29.16 9.47
CA SER A 262 -6.12 29.77 8.40
C SER A 262 -5.75 28.70 7.36
N PRO A 263 -5.58 29.08 6.07
CA PRO A 263 -5.06 28.16 5.06
C PRO A 263 -3.71 27.58 5.46
N VAL A 264 -3.52 26.28 5.23
CA VAL A 264 -2.29 25.55 5.59
C VAL A 264 -1.51 25.22 4.33
N ASN A 265 -0.19 25.47 4.33
CA ASN A 265 0.74 24.91 3.35
C ASN A 265 1.30 23.60 3.91
N VAL A 266 1.23 22.54 3.12
CA VAL A 266 1.69 21.21 3.51
C VAL A 266 3.21 21.13 3.39
N GLY A 267 3.87 20.79 4.50
CA GLY A 267 5.32 20.67 4.57
C GLY A 267 5.85 19.41 3.88
N ASN A 268 7.16 19.22 3.95
CA ASN A 268 7.80 17.98 3.50
C ASN A 268 7.26 16.77 4.26
N TYR A 269 7.35 15.58 3.64
CA TYR A 269 6.96 14.34 4.29
C TYR A 269 7.78 14.12 5.57
N THR A 270 7.11 14.21 6.72
CA THR A 270 7.68 13.77 7.99
C THR A 270 7.22 12.34 8.26
N GLN A 271 8.09 11.47 8.76
CA GLN A 271 7.74 10.07 9.00
C GLN A 271 8.15 9.61 10.38
N SER A 272 7.33 8.71 10.93
CA SER A 272 7.61 7.97 12.16
C SER A 272 7.14 6.54 11.97
N ASN A 273 8.04 5.57 12.06
CA ASN A 273 7.77 4.14 11.89
C ASN A 273 7.04 3.81 10.58
N GLY A 274 7.46 4.40 9.45
CA GLY A 274 6.83 4.19 8.15
C GLY A 274 5.43 4.81 7.98
N VAL A 275 4.96 5.63 8.93
CA VAL A 275 3.73 6.42 8.81
C VAL A 275 4.08 7.83 8.39
N VAL A 276 3.42 8.34 7.34
CA VAL A 276 3.53 9.74 6.92
C VAL A 276 2.69 10.62 7.83
N LEU A 277 3.33 11.66 8.35
CA LEU A 277 2.77 12.62 9.27
C LEU A 277 2.84 14.02 8.66
N HIS A 278 1.78 14.79 8.91
CA HIS A 278 1.66 16.21 8.56
C HIS A 278 1.13 16.95 9.79
N PRO A 279 1.98 17.15 10.83
CA PRO A 279 1.54 17.76 12.09
C PRO A 279 0.93 19.17 11.91
N GLU A 280 1.33 19.88 10.86
CA GLU A 280 0.76 21.16 10.46
C GLU A 280 -0.74 21.07 10.11
N LEU A 281 -1.24 19.88 9.72
CA LEU A 281 -2.64 19.63 9.40
C LEU A 281 -3.48 19.24 10.63
N ASP A 282 -2.86 18.94 11.78
CA ASP A 282 -3.56 18.40 12.96
C ASP A 282 -4.64 19.35 13.48
N SER A 283 -4.34 20.64 13.59
CA SER A 283 -5.31 21.64 14.05
C SER A 283 -6.51 21.72 13.10
N LEU A 284 -6.26 21.69 11.79
CA LEU A 284 -7.31 21.74 10.78
C LEU A 284 -8.18 20.47 10.84
N GLN A 285 -7.55 19.29 10.89
CA GLN A 285 -8.27 18.01 11.03
C GLN A 285 -9.11 17.97 12.30
N ASN A 286 -8.59 18.49 13.42
CA ASN A 286 -9.33 18.56 14.68
C ASN A 286 -10.53 19.52 14.59
N SER A 287 -10.41 20.64 13.88
CA SER A 287 -11.56 21.52 13.61
C SER A 287 -12.62 20.83 12.75
N VAL A 288 -12.21 20.08 11.72
CA VAL A 288 -13.14 19.30 10.87
C VAL A 288 -13.88 18.23 11.68
N LYS A 289 -13.18 17.48 12.54
CA LYS A 289 -13.78 16.46 13.42
C LYS A 289 -14.82 17.03 14.40
N LYS A 290 -14.70 18.31 14.75
CA LYS A 290 -15.59 19.00 15.70
C LYS A 290 -16.81 19.64 15.04
N LEU A 291 -16.94 19.55 13.72
CA LEU A 291 -18.10 20.10 13.02
C LEU A 291 -19.41 19.50 13.55
N THR A 292 -20.39 20.36 13.71
CA THR A 292 -21.75 19.99 14.09
C THR A 292 -22.73 20.55 13.07
N LYS A 293 -23.89 19.90 12.96
CA LYS A 293 -24.97 20.40 12.11
C LYS A 293 -25.53 21.71 12.68
N SER A 294 -26.05 22.55 11.79
CA SER A 294 -26.85 23.70 12.17
C SER A 294 -28.19 23.26 12.76
N ALA A 295 -28.69 24.04 13.72
CA ALA A 295 -30.06 23.93 14.18
C ALA A 295 -31.06 24.52 13.18
N ASP A 296 -30.61 25.40 12.29
CA ASP A 296 -31.45 26.19 11.40
C ASP A 296 -32.09 25.35 10.29
N PRO A 297 -33.44 25.26 10.25
CA PRO A 297 -34.15 24.51 9.21
C PRO A 297 -33.96 24.95 7.75
N PRO A 298 -33.65 26.23 7.42
CA PRO A 298 -33.49 26.65 6.04
C PRO A 298 -32.36 25.94 5.28
N ARG A 299 -32.45 25.97 3.95
CA ARG A 299 -31.49 25.35 3.03
C ARG A 299 -30.11 26.02 3.09
N SER A 300 -29.07 25.22 2.89
CA SER A 300 -27.69 25.70 2.89
C SER A 300 -27.38 26.61 1.69
N ASN A 301 -26.56 27.64 1.89
CA ASN A 301 -26.22 28.63 0.87
C ASN A 301 -24.89 28.30 0.17
N LEU A 302 -24.94 27.39 -0.81
CA LEU A 302 -23.75 26.96 -1.57
C LEU A 302 -23.11 28.11 -2.36
N THR A 303 -23.91 29.04 -2.91
CA THR A 303 -23.38 30.17 -3.69
C THR A 303 -22.47 31.05 -2.83
N ALA A 304 -22.89 31.38 -1.61
CA ALA A 304 -22.06 32.16 -0.68
C ALA A 304 -20.77 31.42 -0.29
N ALA A 305 -20.84 30.11 -0.09
CA ALA A 305 -19.68 29.28 0.22
C ALA A 305 -18.65 29.26 -0.93
N ILE A 306 -19.12 29.17 -2.17
CA ILE A 306 -18.24 29.20 -3.35
C ILE A 306 -17.63 30.59 -3.53
N ILE A 307 -18.41 31.68 -3.38
CA ILE A 307 -17.87 33.05 -3.41
C ILE A 307 -16.75 33.20 -2.38
N LYS A 308 -16.98 32.71 -1.15
CA LYS A 308 -15.95 32.73 -0.10
C LYS A 308 -14.71 31.96 -0.53
N ALA A 309 -14.84 30.70 -0.97
CA ALA A 309 -13.71 29.87 -1.39
C ALA A 309 -12.89 30.50 -2.53
N VAL A 310 -13.58 31.04 -3.53
CA VAL A 310 -12.97 31.65 -4.71
C VAL A 310 -12.20 32.91 -4.32
N SER A 311 -12.76 33.74 -3.43
CA SER A 311 -12.11 34.95 -2.92
C SER A 311 -10.90 34.70 -2.02
N THR A 312 -10.75 33.49 -1.46
CA THR A 312 -9.66 33.12 -0.54
C THR A 312 -8.59 32.25 -1.18
N PHE A 313 -8.63 32.03 -2.49
CA PHE A 313 -7.45 31.51 -3.17
C PHE A 313 -6.28 32.47 -2.96
N GLN A 314 -5.13 31.93 -2.59
CA GLN A 314 -3.97 32.76 -2.38
C GLN A 314 -3.53 33.34 -3.73
N ASN A 315 -3.08 34.61 -3.74
CA ASN A 315 -2.38 35.22 -4.86
C ASN A 315 -0.98 34.60 -4.98
N THR A 316 -0.91 33.30 -5.25
CA THR A 316 0.33 32.61 -5.61
C THR A 316 0.62 32.84 -7.09
N ALA A 317 1.87 32.58 -7.50
CA ALA A 317 2.20 32.45 -8.92
C ALA A 317 1.18 31.54 -9.64
N LEU A 318 0.95 31.79 -10.93
CA LEU A 318 -0.07 31.21 -11.80
C LEU A 318 -0.01 29.66 -11.98
N ASN A 319 0.83 28.97 -11.20
CA ASN A 319 1.29 27.60 -11.44
C ASN A 319 0.65 26.55 -10.52
N TYR A 320 -0.41 26.91 -9.77
CA TYR A 320 -1.14 25.97 -8.91
C TYR A 320 -2.46 25.54 -9.54
N LEU A 321 -2.78 24.25 -9.47
CA LEU A 321 -4.10 23.74 -9.78
C LEU A 321 -5.06 24.16 -8.65
N LYS A 322 -6.07 24.96 -8.98
CA LYS A 322 -7.04 25.47 -8.01
C LYS A 322 -8.31 24.63 -8.03
N LEU A 323 -8.67 24.05 -6.89
CA LEU A 323 -9.81 23.15 -6.74
C LEU A 323 -10.73 23.63 -5.64
N VAL A 324 -12.03 23.58 -5.90
CA VAL A 324 -13.09 23.71 -4.90
C VAL A 324 -13.83 22.38 -4.88
N ILE A 325 -13.80 21.67 -3.75
CA ILE A 325 -14.45 20.38 -3.55
C ILE A 325 -15.62 20.61 -2.60
N VAL A 326 -16.83 20.24 -2.99
CA VAL A 326 -18.05 20.40 -2.20
C VAL A 326 -18.55 19.03 -1.78
N ILE A 327 -18.91 18.87 -0.50
CA ILE A 327 -19.51 17.64 0.03
C ILE A 327 -20.80 17.99 0.78
N SER A 328 -21.93 17.41 0.36
CA SER A 328 -23.26 17.69 0.93
C SER A 328 -24.30 16.64 0.55
N ASP A 329 -25.45 16.61 1.23
CA ASP A 329 -26.65 15.88 0.84
C ASP A 329 -27.44 16.51 -0.34
N GLY A 330 -27.07 17.73 -0.76
CA GLY A 330 -27.71 18.46 -1.86
C GLY A 330 -28.86 19.38 -1.42
N TYR A 331 -29.11 19.57 -0.12
CA TYR A 331 -30.23 20.40 0.36
C TYR A 331 -29.89 21.90 0.39
N PHE A 332 -29.69 22.48 -0.79
CA PHE A 332 -29.26 23.87 -0.96
C PHE A 332 -30.33 24.80 -1.55
N ILE A 333 -30.13 26.10 -1.35
CA ILE A 333 -30.80 27.14 -2.13
C ILE A 333 -30.45 26.91 -3.62
N PRO A 334 -31.43 26.91 -4.55
CA PRO A 334 -31.16 26.78 -5.97
C PRO A 334 -30.12 27.80 -6.43
N LEU A 335 -29.17 27.35 -7.26
CA LEU A 335 -28.13 28.24 -7.78
C LEU A 335 -28.76 29.27 -8.74
N ASN A 336 -28.32 30.52 -8.64
CA ASN A 336 -28.73 31.56 -9.57
C ASN A 336 -27.52 31.93 -10.42
N SER A 337 -27.62 31.74 -11.74
CA SER A 337 -26.55 32.02 -12.69
C SER A 337 -26.11 33.49 -12.70
N SER A 338 -26.98 34.42 -12.30
CA SER A 338 -26.65 35.85 -12.20
C SER A 338 -25.81 36.21 -10.97
N THR A 339 -25.88 35.42 -9.89
CA THR A 339 -25.13 35.65 -8.64
C THR A 339 -23.96 34.70 -8.46
N PHE A 340 -23.87 33.64 -9.27
CA PHE A 340 -22.80 32.67 -9.18
C PHE A 340 -21.48 33.28 -9.70
N PRO A 341 -20.33 33.05 -9.02
CA PRO A 341 -19.07 33.72 -9.34
C PRO A 341 -18.35 33.11 -10.56
N THR A 342 -19.07 32.95 -11.68
CA THR A 342 -18.59 32.32 -12.92
C THR A 342 -17.35 33.02 -13.48
N THR A 343 -17.36 34.36 -13.49
CA THR A 343 -16.25 35.18 -13.99
C THR A 343 -15.00 34.98 -13.14
N ASP A 344 -15.13 35.00 -11.81
CA ASP A 344 -14.00 34.84 -10.90
C ASP A 344 -13.41 33.43 -10.97
N ILE A 345 -14.27 32.40 -11.03
CA ILE A 345 -13.83 31.01 -11.20
C ILE A 345 -13.05 30.85 -12.51
N SER A 346 -13.57 31.43 -13.60
CA SER A 346 -12.94 31.37 -14.93
C SER A 346 -11.61 32.11 -14.95
N ALA A 347 -11.54 33.32 -14.36
CA ALA A 347 -10.32 34.12 -14.27
C ALA A 347 -9.23 33.42 -13.45
N LEU A 348 -9.63 32.77 -12.36
CA LEU A 348 -8.72 31.98 -11.52
C LEU A 348 -8.35 30.63 -12.13
N LYS A 349 -9.09 30.18 -13.15
CA LYS A 349 -9.02 28.84 -13.74
C LYS A 349 -9.28 27.74 -12.70
N ALA A 350 -10.10 28.04 -11.70
CA ALA A 350 -10.44 27.10 -10.65
C ALA A 350 -11.44 26.05 -11.18
N LYS A 351 -11.34 24.82 -10.66
CA LYS A 351 -12.30 23.75 -10.95
C LYS A 351 -13.18 23.48 -9.74
N LEU A 352 -14.45 23.22 -10.02
CA LEU A 352 -15.46 22.93 -9.01
C LEU A 352 -15.88 21.46 -9.11
N LEU A 353 -15.67 20.70 -8.05
CA LEU A 353 -16.07 19.30 -7.92
C LEU A 353 -17.16 19.20 -6.86
N VAL A 354 -18.39 18.86 -7.25
CA VAL A 354 -19.52 18.76 -6.33
C VAL A 354 -19.88 17.30 -6.09
N TYR A 355 -19.61 16.83 -4.88
CA TYR A 355 -19.99 15.49 -4.42
C TYR A 355 -21.25 15.57 -3.59
N ARG A 356 -22.26 14.85 -4.06
CA ARG A 356 -23.53 14.69 -3.35
C ARG A 356 -23.58 13.34 -2.67
N LEU A 357 -23.89 13.34 -1.39
CA LEU A 357 -24.20 12.12 -0.63
C LEU A 357 -25.54 11.56 -1.12
N PRO A 358 -25.64 10.24 -1.36
CA PRO A 358 -26.85 9.64 -1.90
C PRO A 358 -28.02 9.78 -0.92
N PRO A 359 -29.26 9.98 -1.38
CA PRO A 359 -30.41 10.08 -0.49
C PRO A 359 -30.73 8.73 0.16
N ASN A 360 -31.37 8.76 1.34
CA ASN A 360 -31.88 7.56 2.03
C ASN A 360 -33.13 6.94 1.37
N TYR A 361 -33.60 7.49 0.24
CA TYR A 361 -34.84 7.14 -0.42
C TYR A 361 -34.62 7.05 -1.93
N ASP A 362 -35.58 6.46 -2.66
CA ASP A 362 -35.51 6.28 -4.11
C ASP A 362 -35.31 7.63 -4.86
N GLU A 363 -34.23 7.68 -5.64
CA GLU A 363 -33.80 8.84 -6.44
C GLU A 363 -34.79 9.23 -7.55
N SER A 364 -35.75 8.37 -7.88
CA SER A 364 -36.72 8.60 -8.97
C SER A 364 -37.57 9.88 -8.81
N ASN A 365 -37.71 10.40 -7.59
CA ASN A 365 -38.45 11.63 -7.26
C ASN A 365 -37.56 12.72 -6.63
N ASP A 366 -36.27 12.68 -6.91
CA ASP A 366 -35.32 13.58 -6.29
C ASP A 366 -35.49 15.03 -6.78
N ARG A 367 -36.13 15.84 -5.92
CA ARG A 367 -36.42 17.25 -6.20
C ARG A 367 -35.17 18.09 -6.38
N PHE A 368 -34.01 17.65 -5.88
CA PHE A 368 -32.75 18.34 -6.13
C PHE A 368 -32.37 18.23 -7.62
N LEU A 369 -32.43 17.03 -8.17
CA LEU A 369 -32.00 16.75 -9.54
C LEU A 369 -32.98 17.29 -10.58
N ILE A 370 -34.27 17.37 -10.23
CA ILE A 370 -35.34 17.79 -11.14
C ILE A 370 -35.40 19.32 -11.31
N ASN A 371 -35.12 20.09 -10.26
CA ASN A 371 -35.36 21.55 -10.24
C ASN A 371 -34.09 22.41 -10.19
N THR A 372 -32.92 21.82 -10.42
CA THR A 372 -31.66 22.55 -10.24
C THR A 372 -31.12 23.14 -11.54
N THR A 373 -30.68 24.39 -11.48
CA THR A 373 -29.84 25.06 -12.49
C THR A 373 -28.38 24.60 -12.42
N LEU A 374 -28.05 23.70 -11.48
CA LEU A 374 -26.70 23.24 -11.18
C LEU A 374 -25.95 22.75 -12.41
N GLN A 375 -26.58 21.95 -13.28
CA GLN A 375 -25.92 21.47 -14.49
C GLN A 375 -25.48 22.63 -15.39
N THR A 376 -26.36 23.61 -15.62
CA THR A 376 -26.05 24.77 -16.47
C THR A 376 -24.94 25.62 -15.85
N VAL A 377 -25.01 25.86 -14.53
CA VAL A 377 -24.03 26.66 -13.80
C VAL A 377 -22.67 25.96 -13.77
N LEU A 378 -22.62 24.68 -13.41
CA LEU A 378 -21.38 23.90 -13.34
C LEU A 378 -20.72 23.76 -14.69
N CYS A 379 -21.48 23.46 -15.76
CA CYS A 379 -20.90 23.38 -17.09
C CYS A 379 -20.34 24.72 -17.58
N GLY A 380 -20.94 25.85 -17.18
CA GLY A 380 -20.42 27.18 -17.47
C GLY A 380 -19.04 27.46 -16.87
N VAL A 381 -18.66 26.75 -15.80
CA VAL A 381 -17.34 26.89 -15.14
C VAL A 381 -16.45 25.66 -15.29
N GLN A 382 -16.78 24.73 -16.20
CA GLN A 382 -16.08 23.44 -16.33
C GLN A 382 -16.01 22.67 -15.00
N GLY A 383 -17.10 22.64 -14.25
CA GLY A 383 -17.22 21.88 -13.01
C GLY A 383 -17.74 20.45 -13.23
N SER A 384 -17.70 19.65 -12.17
CA SER A 384 -18.31 18.32 -12.12
C SER A 384 -19.34 18.21 -11.00
N PHE A 385 -20.33 17.35 -11.22
CA PHE A 385 -21.30 16.91 -10.25
C PHE A 385 -21.38 15.39 -10.26
N GLU A 386 -21.32 14.79 -9.08
CA GLU A 386 -21.38 13.35 -8.89
C GLU A 386 -22.21 13.01 -7.64
N VAL A 387 -23.19 12.14 -7.82
CA VAL A 387 -23.85 11.46 -6.69
C VAL A 387 -23.00 10.26 -6.30
N LEU A 388 -22.56 10.22 -5.05
CA LEU A 388 -21.73 9.15 -4.52
C LEU A 388 -22.53 7.86 -4.34
N ASP A 389 -21.86 6.73 -4.50
CA ASP A 389 -22.44 5.42 -4.17
C ASP A 389 -22.42 5.18 -2.66
N ALA A 390 -23.57 4.82 -2.07
CA ALA A 390 -23.71 4.68 -0.62
C ALA A 390 -22.70 3.67 -0.05
N PRO A 391 -22.61 2.42 -0.54
CA PRO A 391 -21.60 1.45 -0.10
C PRO A 391 -20.16 1.96 -0.25
N ALA A 392 -19.85 2.61 -1.37
CA ALA A 392 -18.50 3.14 -1.62
C ALA A 392 -18.06 4.17 -0.57
N THR A 393 -18.99 4.90 0.06
CA THR A 393 -18.64 5.89 1.10
C THR A 393 -17.94 5.28 2.31
N ALA A 394 -18.07 3.98 2.58
CA ALA A 394 -17.28 3.31 3.63
C ALA A 394 -15.78 3.25 3.31
N ASN A 395 -15.40 3.46 2.05
CA ASN A 395 -14.04 3.69 1.58
C ASN A 395 -13.96 5.11 0.97
N PRO A 396 -13.80 6.16 1.80
CA PRO A 396 -13.99 7.54 1.34
C PRO A 396 -13.12 7.94 0.15
N LEU A 397 -11.87 7.44 0.08
CA LEU A 397 -10.95 7.71 -1.03
C LEU A 397 -11.39 7.05 -2.34
N PHE A 398 -12.07 5.90 -2.26
CA PHE A 398 -12.65 5.26 -3.45
C PHE A 398 -13.95 5.96 -3.87
N ALA A 399 -14.77 6.39 -2.91
CA ALA A 399 -16.01 7.11 -3.21
C ALA A 399 -15.77 8.36 -4.08
N ILE A 400 -14.66 9.05 -3.89
CA ILE A 400 -14.27 10.24 -4.67
C ILE A 400 -13.22 9.92 -5.75
N ASN A 401 -13.19 8.70 -6.31
CA ASN A 401 -12.16 8.31 -7.29
C ASN A 401 -12.10 9.23 -8.53
N SER A 402 -13.19 9.93 -8.86
CA SER A 402 -13.17 10.93 -9.92
C SER A 402 -12.21 12.11 -9.66
N TYR A 403 -12.02 12.50 -8.39
CA TYR A 403 -11.02 13.50 -8.00
C TYR A 403 -9.61 13.01 -8.29
N PHE A 404 -9.28 11.77 -7.89
CA PHE A 404 -7.95 11.19 -8.15
C PHE A 404 -7.72 10.93 -9.64
N SER A 405 -8.76 10.52 -10.36
CA SER A 405 -8.72 10.37 -11.82
C SER A 405 -8.43 11.70 -12.51
N TYR A 406 -9.09 12.78 -12.08
CA TYR A 406 -8.82 14.11 -12.60
C TYR A 406 -7.38 14.54 -12.30
N LEU A 407 -6.92 14.40 -11.06
CA LEU A 407 -5.52 14.72 -10.71
C LEU A 407 -4.53 13.96 -11.62
N ALA A 408 -4.73 12.65 -11.78
CA ALA A 408 -3.84 11.81 -12.59
C ALA A 408 -3.84 12.22 -14.07
N GLN A 409 -5.00 12.58 -14.63
CA GLN A 409 -5.07 13.11 -16.00
C GLN A 409 -4.30 14.42 -16.13
N VAL A 410 -4.45 15.36 -15.18
CA VAL A 410 -3.68 16.60 -15.18
C VAL A 410 -2.19 16.30 -15.12
N HIS A 411 -1.77 15.43 -14.21
CA HIS A 411 -0.38 15.01 -14.07
C HIS A 411 0.17 14.46 -15.39
N MET A 412 -0.53 13.54 -16.03
CA MET A 412 -0.12 12.95 -17.32
C MET A 412 0.01 13.98 -18.45
N ILE A 413 -0.85 15.00 -18.46
CA ILE A 413 -0.73 16.12 -19.42
C ILE A 413 0.56 16.90 -19.17
N VAL A 414 0.89 17.21 -17.91
CA VAL A 414 2.09 17.99 -17.55
C VAL A 414 3.36 17.24 -17.94
N VAL A 415 3.41 15.95 -17.64
CA VAL A 415 4.62 15.13 -17.78
C VAL A 415 4.73 14.50 -19.17
N GLY A 416 3.76 14.75 -20.05
CA GLY A 416 3.74 14.20 -21.41
C GLY A 416 3.66 12.68 -21.42
N SER A 417 2.87 12.09 -20.51
CA SER A 417 2.70 10.64 -20.33
C SER A 417 3.97 9.86 -19.97
N LYS A 418 5.01 10.55 -19.47
CA LYS A 418 6.20 9.93 -18.91
C LYS A 418 5.97 9.50 -17.46
N ALA A 419 6.74 8.50 -17.04
CA ALA A 419 6.83 8.17 -15.62
C ALA A 419 7.50 9.32 -14.85
N THR A 420 7.18 9.44 -13.56
CA THR A 420 7.70 10.49 -12.69
C THR A 420 8.25 9.92 -11.40
N TRP A 421 9.14 10.68 -10.76
CA TRP A 421 9.79 10.27 -9.54
C TRP A 421 9.20 11.00 -8.33
N SER A 422 8.97 10.24 -7.26
CA SER A 422 8.54 10.79 -5.98
C SER A 422 9.64 11.62 -5.33
N ASN A 423 9.25 12.47 -4.39
CA ASN A 423 10.18 12.96 -3.38
C ASN A 423 10.72 11.79 -2.56
N MET A 424 11.87 11.98 -1.92
CA MET A 424 12.44 10.99 -1.03
C MET A 424 11.52 10.73 0.18
N TYR A 425 11.35 9.46 0.52
CA TYR A 425 10.49 9.06 1.63
C TYR A 425 10.96 7.72 2.22
N GLU A 426 10.61 7.44 3.48
CA GLU A 426 10.83 6.14 4.11
C GLU A 426 9.90 5.06 3.50
N SER A 427 10.49 4.12 2.76
CA SER A 427 9.81 2.95 2.20
C SER A 427 9.43 1.95 3.28
N ILE A 428 8.21 1.43 3.18
CA ILE A 428 7.73 0.34 4.03
C ILE A 428 8.43 -1.00 3.74
N ALA A 429 9.08 -1.12 2.58
CA ALA A 429 9.75 -2.35 2.19
C ALA A 429 11.02 -2.58 3.03
N GLN A 430 11.78 -1.52 3.33
CA GLN A 430 13.07 -1.64 4.04
C GLN A 430 13.27 -0.63 5.19
N VAL A 431 12.24 0.14 5.58
CA VAL A 431 12.30 1.18 6.64
C VAL A 431 13.45 2.16 6.34
N ARG A 432 13.49 2.63 5.10
CA ARG A 432 14.62 3.39 4.52
C ARG A 432 14.19 4.37 3.47
N ASN A 433 14.99 5.43 3.30
CA ASN A 433 14.79 6.41 2.26
C ASN A 433 14.86 5.76 0.87
N ALA A 434 13.76 5.85 0.15
CA ALA A 434 13.62 5.49 -1.24
C ALA A 434 13.13 6.70 -2.03
N VAL A 435 13.40 6.68 -3.33
CA VAL A 435 12.62 7.39 -4.32
C VAL A 435 11.90 6.34 -5.15
N THR A 436 10.68 6.63 -5.58
CA THR A 436 9.90 5.70 -6.38
C THR A 436 9.67 6.30 -7.74
N VAL A 437 9.98 5.55 -8.79
CA VAL A 437 9.49 5.87 -10.13
C VAL A 437 8.08 5.35 -10.27
N THR A 438 7.19 6.18 -10.79
CA THR A 438 5.74 5.93 -10.78
C THR A 438 5.14 6.12 -12.17
N SER A 439 4.13 5.31 -12.45
CA SER A 439 3.33 5.41 -13.68
C SER A 439 1.86 5.13 -13.35
N PRO A 440 0.97 6.12 -13.47
CA PRO A 440 -0.46 5.91 -13.34
C PRO A 440 -0.98 4.98 -14.44
N ALA A 441 -1.88 4.07 -14.06
CA ALA A 441 -2.59 3.21 -14.99
C ALA A 441 -4.04 3.71 -15.14
N PHE A 442 -4.54 3.68 -16.38
CA PHE A 442 -5.87 4.17 -16.72
C PHE A 442 -6.73 3.08 -17.35
N ASP A 443 -8.04 3.23 -17.17
CA ASP A 443 -9.05 2.54 -17.94
C ASP A 443 -9.20 3.20 -19.34
N LYS A 444 -9.95 2.56 -20.23
CA LYS A 444 -10.21 3.02 -21.60
C LYS A 444 -10.94 4.37 -21.68
N ASP A 445 -11.64 4.75 -20.63
CA ASP A 445 -12.36 6.02 -20.51
C ASP A 445 -11.47 7.11 -19.86
N GLY A 446 -10.20 6.79 -19.58
CA GLY A 446 -9.23 7.68 -18.96
C GLY A 446 -9.39 7.82 -17.44
N ARG A 447 -10.15 6.94 -16.77
CA ARG A 447 -10.24 6.92 -15.30
C ARG A 447 -9.03 6.24 -14.70
N LEU A 448 -8.55 6.73 -13.57
CA LEU A 448 -7.45 6.10 -12.84
C LEU A 448 -7.94 4.75 -12.30
N ILE A 449 -7.13 3.70 -12.52
CA ILE A 449 -7.34 2.37 -11.91
C ILE A 449 -6.33 2.11 -10.78
N GLY A 450 -5.20 2.81 -10.80
CA GLY A 450 -4.14 2.70 -9.80
C GLY A 450 -2.82 3.28 -10.28
N VAL A 451 -1.77 3.09 -9.49
CA VAL A 451 -0.42 3.61 -9.76
C VAL A 451 0.57 2.47 -9.59
N ALA A 452 1.39 2.26 -10.61
CA ALA A 452 2.55 1.37 -10.53
C ALA A 452 3.74 2.13 -9.92
N GLY A 453 4.55 1.43 -9.12
CA GLY A 453 5.74 1.99 -8.50
C GLY A 453 6.90 1.00 -8.49
N ILE A 454 8.12 1.53 -8.62
CA ILE A 454 9.37 0.79 -8.36
C ILE A 454 10.21 1.63 -7.41
N ASP A 455 10.48 1.11 -6.21
CA ASP A 455 11.41 1.74 -5.27
C ASP A 455 12.85 1.59 -5.75
N VAL A 456 13.58 2.70 -5.65
CA VAL A 456 15.04 2.75 -5.79
C VAL A 456 15.62 3.31 -4.49
N PHE A 457 16.44 2.50 -3.83
CA PHE A 457 17.20 2.92 -2.65
C PHE A 457 18.50 3.58 -3.12
N ILE A 458 18.48 4.90 -3.28
CA ILE A 458 19.61 5.67 -3.85
C ILE A 458 20.93 5.38 -3.13
N ASN A 459 20.89 5.18 -1.81
CA ASN A 459 22.08 4.93 -1.00
C ASN A 459 22.71 3.54 -1.19
N GLU A 460 22.02 2.62 -1.86
CA GLU A 460 22.51 1.27 -2.18
C GLU A 460 23.10 1.17 -3.59
N LEU A 461 22.98 2.24 -4.38
CA LEU A 461 23.66 2.33 -5.67
C LEU A 461 25.16 2.46 -5.45
N ASP A 462 25.97 2.00 -6.41
CA ASP A 462 27.40 2.26 -6.36
C ASP A 462 27.67 3.77 -6.38
N SER A 463 28.76 4.22 -5.76
CA SER A 463 29.01 5.65 -5.51
C SER A 463 28.99 6.50 -6.78
N ASN A 464 29.41 5.95 -7.92
CA ASN A 464 29.42 6.67 -9.19
C ASN A 464 27.99 6.81 -9.74
N LEU A 465 27.24 5.70 -9.77
CA LEU A 465 25.84 5.73 -10.18
C LEU A 465 24.98 6.58 -9.26
N GLN A 466 25.23 6.55 -7.95
CA GLN A 466 24.54 7.40 -6.97
C GLN A 466 24.73 8.89 -7.28
N ALA A 467 25.98 9.30 -7.56
CA ALA A 467 26.30 10.68 -7.91
C ALA A 467 25.65 11.09 -9.23
N ASP A 468 25.71 10.23 -10.24
CA ASP A 468 25.10 10.48 -11.56
C ASP A 468 23.57 10.59 -11.48
N VAL A 469 22.92 9.72 -10.69
CA VAL A 469 21.46 9.74 -10.46
C VAL A 469 21.05 11.02 -9.72
N THR A 470 21.79 11.39 -8.68
CA THR A 470 21.51 12.61 -7.90
C THR A 470 21.65 13.86 -8.77
N ALA A 471 22.72 13.95 -9.58
CA ALA A 471 22.92 15.05 -10.51
C ALA A 471 21.84 15.14 -11.60
N ASP A 472 21.33 14.00 -12.09
CA ASP A 472 20.22 14.00 -13.04
C ASP A 472 18.94 14.53 -12.38
N PHE A 473 18.59 14.09 -11.16
CA PHE A 473 17.40 14.61 -10.47
C PHE A 473 17.38 16.12 -10.31
N ASP A 474 18.54 16.72 -10.01
CA ASP A 474 18.67 18.17 -9.83
C ASP A 474 18.48 18.96 -11.14
N THR A 475 18.69 18.32 -12.29
CA THR A 475 18.74 18.99 -13.61
C THR A 475 17.58 18.63 -14.54
N SER A 476 16.93 17.47 -14.35
CA SER A 476 15.98 16.90 -15.31
C SER A 476 14.52 17.26 -15.06
N GLY A 477 14.16 17.77 -13.87
CA GLY A 477 12.77 18.07 -13.53
C GLY A 477 11.86 16.83 -13.49
N ARG A 478 12.44 15.65 -13.23
CA ARG A 478 11.72 14.36 -13.17
C ARG A 478 10.83 14.21 -11.92
N THR A 479 10.95 15.10 -10.94
CA THR A 479 10.26 15.01 -9.64
C THR A 479 9.02 15.89 -9.58
N ARG A 480 7.99 15.46 -8.83
CA ARG A 480 6.71 16.19 -8.70
C ARG A 480 6.87 17.64 -8.24
N GLY A 481 7.82 17.92 -7.33
CA GLY A 481 8.07 19.28 -6.81
C GLY A 481 8.42 20.31 -7.88
N SER A 482 8.82 19.86 -9.08
CA SER A 482 9.14 20.69 -10.22
C SER A 482 7.99 20.89 -11.23
N LEU A 483 6.82 20.28 -11.01
CA LEU A 483 5.72 20.24 -11.97
C LEU A 483 4.67 21.35 -11.70
N PRO A 484 4.72 22.49 -12.41
CA PRO A 484 3.66 23.49 -12.33
C PRO A 484 2.36 22.96 -12.95
N ALA A 485 1.23 23.42 -12.45
CA ALA A 485 -0.05 23.17 -13.08
C ALA A 485 -0.12 23.85 -14.46
N PRO A 486 -0.71 23.21 -15.50
CA PRO A 486 -0.83 23.80 -16.82
C PRO A 486 -1.65 25.08 -16.83
N SER A 487 -1.36 25.95 -17.79
CA SER A 487 -2.09 27.20 -17.98
C SER A 487 -3.54 27.00 -18.45
N SER A 488 -3.87 25.83 -19.00
CA SER A 488 -5.23 25.42 -19.37
C SER A 488 -5.39 23.94 -19.06
N ILE A 489 -6.27 23.63 -18.12
CA ILE A 489 -6.57 22.25 -17.73
C ILE A 489 -8.03 22.00 -18.05
N PRO A 490 -8.34 21.16 -19.03
CA PRO A 490 -9.73 20.82 -19.33
C PRO A 490 -10.26 19.92 -18.20
N LEU A 491 -11.31 20.37 -17.52
CA LEU A 491 -12.22 19.48 -16.81
C LEU A 491 -13.47 19.40 -17.68
N VAL A 492 -13.70 18.25 -18.31
CA VAL A 492 -14.91 18.05 -19.10
C VAL A 492 -16.10 18.17 -18.16
N CYS A 493 -17.07 19.03 -18.48
CA CYS A 493 -18.27 19.13 -17.65
C CYS A 493 -18.90 17.74 -17.55
N SER A 494 -19.00 17.26 -16.31
CA SER A 494 -19.61 15.96 -16.01
C SER A 494 -20.76 16.21 -15.06
N TYR A 495 -21.96 15.80 -15.48
CA TYR A 495 -23.13 15.77 -14.63
C TYR A 495 -23.58 14.32 -14.52
N GLN A 496 -23.08 13.64 -13.49
CA GLN A 496 -23.39 12.25 -13.23
C GLN A 496 -24.48 12.15 -12.18
N ASN A 497 -25.66 11.75 -12.65
CA ASN A 497 -26.80 11.45 -11.81
C ASN A 497 -26.95 9.93 -11.53
N ARG A 498 -25.91 9.13 -11.83
CA ARG A 498 -25.92 7.68 -11.65
C ARG A 498 -24.52 7.16 -11.37
N THR A 499 -24.47 6.04 -10.67
CA THR A 499 -23.28 5.23 -10.43
C THR A 499 -22.65 4.76 -11.74
N VAL A 500 -21.33 4.89 -11.83
CA VAL A 500 -20.53 4.34 -12.93
C VAL A 500 -20.63 2.81 -12.89
N ILE A 501 -21.01 2.19 -14.01
CA ILE A 501 -21.07 0.72 -14.12
C ILE A 501 -19.63 0.19 -14.02
N PRO A 502 -19.32 -0.66 -13.02
CA PRO A 502 -17.98 -1.21 -12.88
C PRO A 502 -17.59 -2.10 -14.06
N VAL A 503 -16.31 -2.12 -14.42
CA VAL A 503 -15.78 -3.09 -15.40
C VAL A 503 -16.01 -4.51 -14.90
N CYS A 504 -16.44 -5.43 -15.76
CA CYS A 504 -16.91 -6.77 -15.37
C CYS A 504 -18.16 -6.77 -14.47
N SER A 505 -19.11 -5.85 -14.70
CA SER A 505 -20.37 -5.78 -13.94
C SER A 505 -21.21 -7.05 -14.00
N ASN A 506 -21.14 -7.78 -15.11
CA ASN A 506 -21.90 -9.02 -15.32
C ASN A 506 -21.18 -10.26 -14.80
N THR A 507 -19.94 -10.10 -14.30
CA THR A 507 -19.14 -11.20 -13.76
C THR A 507 -19.40 -11.30 -12.26
N PRO A 508 -19.87 -12.46 -11.75
CA PRO A 508 -20.02 -12.66 -10.32
C PRO A 508 -18.67 -12.46 -9.61
N ILE A 509 -18.61 -11.50 -8.69
CA ILE A 509 -17.44 -11.29 -7.84
C ILE A 509 -17.57 -12.24 -6.65
N PRO A 510 -16.63 -13.18 -6.46
CA PRO A 510 -16.71 -14.12 -5.36
C PRO A 510 -16.85 -13.40 -4.01
N THR A 511 -17.83 -13.79 -3.20
CA THR A 511 -18.05 -13.23 -1.86
C THR A 511 -17.06 -13.78 -0.84
N ASP A 512 -16.51 -14.95 -1.11
CA ASP A 512 -15.49 -15.64 -0.33
C ASP A 512 -14.32 -16.08 -1.23
N GLY A 513 -13.22 -16.50 -0.61
CA GLY A 513 -12.08 -17.07 -1.32
C GLY A 513 -11.25 -16.08 -2.16
N THR A 514 -11.57 -14.78 -2.20
CA THR A 514 -10.73 -13.76 -2.85
C THR A 514 -9.35 -13.68 -2.22
N ILE A 515 -9.30 -13.69 -0.88
CA ILE A 515 -8.07 -13.76 -0.11
C ILE A 515 -7.83 -15.21 0.30
N CYS A 516 -6.60 -15.67 0.14
CA CYS A 516 -6.25 -17.01 0.58
C CYS A 516 -6.43 -17.19 2.08
N LYS A 517 -6.98 -18.34 2.47
CA LYS A 517 -7.08 -18.72 3.89
C LYS A 517 -5.67 -18.88 4.47
N GLN A 518 -5.51 -18.37 5.69
CA GLN A 518 -4.29 -18.58 6.46
C GLN A 518 -4.15 -20.07 6.79
N SER A 519 -2.97 -20.64 6.53
CA SER A 519 -2.62 -22.03 6.87
C SER A 519 -1.39 -22.12 7.77
N ASP A 520 -0.62 -21.03 7.91
CA ASP A 520 0.56 -20.97 8.78
C ASP A 520 0.24 -20.25 10.09
N SER A 521 0.51 -20.92 11.20
CA SER A 521 0.32 -20.42 12.57
C SER A 521 1.62 -19.99 13.25
N ARG A 522 2.77 -20.12 12.57
CA ARG A 522 4.06 -19.66 13.10
C ARG A 522 4.05 -18.16 13.33
N SER A 523 4.81 -17.73 14.33
CA SER A 523 5.00 -16.31 14.63
C SER A 523 5.57 -15.57 13.41
N LEU A 524 5.34 -14.25 13.36
CA LEU A 524 5.91 -13.43 12.27
C LEU A 524 7.43 -13.60 12.19
N GLN A 525 8.11 -13.61 13.33
CA GLN A 525 9.56 -13.81 13.42
C GLN A 525 10.00 -15.15 12.83
N GLU A 526 9.36 -16.25 13.19
CA GLU A 526 9.70 -17.58 12.63
C GLU A 526 9.52 -17.65 11.11
N ARG A 527 8.60 -16.84 10.56
CA ARG A 527 8.34 -16.77 9.11
C ARG A 527 9.35 -15.88 8.38
N VAL A 528 9.62 -14.68 8.90
CA VAL A 528 10.44 -13.67 8.20
C VAL A 528 11.93 -13.75 8.51
N CYS A 529 12.33 -14.27 9.67
CA CYS A 529 13.73 -14.36 10.09
C CYS A 529 14.40 -15.64 9.55
N CYS A 530 15.63 -15.52 9.06
CA CYS A 530 16.40 -16.63 8.52
C CYS A 530 17.90 -16.47 8.77
N ASN A 531 18.65 -17.57 8.59
CA ASN A 531 20.10 -17.61 8.75
C ASN A 531 20.56 -16.97 10.08
N THR A 532 21.42 -15.94 9.99
CA THR A 532 22.01 -15.27 11.16
C THR A 532 20.99 -14.47 11.97
N CYS A 533 19.83 -14.20 11.40
CA CYS A 533 18.72 -13.53 12.08
C CYS A 533 17.71 -14.49 12.69
N ALA A 534 17.85 -15.81 12.49
CA ALA A 534 16.90 -16.77 13.04
C ALA A 534 16.95 -16.75 14.57
N ILE A 535 15.77 -16.81 15.21
CA ILE A 535 15.70 -16.99 16.66
C ILE A 535 16.28 -18.37 16.98
N PRO A 536 17.26 -18.48 17.89
CA PRO A 536 17.75 -19.78 18.33
C PRO A 536 16.56 -20.55 18.90
N SER A 537 16.34 -21.77 18.39
CA SER A 537 15.28 -22.65 18.89
C SER A 537 15.34 -22.66 20.41
N PRO A 538 14.21 -22.49 21.13
CA PRO A 538 14.23 -22.62 22.57
C PRO A 538 14.89 -23.97 22.89
N PRO A 539 15.84 -24.03 23.84
CA PRO A 539 16.42 -25.30 24.21
C PRO A 539 15.26 -26.26 24.48
N PRO A 540 15.29 -27.49 23.91
CA PRO A 540 14.20 -28.45 24.13
C PRO A 540 13.93 -28.46 25.63
N PRO A 541 12.64 -28.41 26.06
CA PRO A 541 12.29 -28.19 27.46
C PRO A 541 13.23 -29.04 28.28
N PHE A 542 14.14 -28.36 29.00
CA PHE A 542 15.22 -29.01 29.76
C PHE A 542 14.56 -30.20 30.41
N ALA A 543 15.07 -31.41 30.18
CA ALA A 543 14.40 -32.63 30.58
C ALA A 543 14.33 -32.68 32.12
N TRP A 544 13.44 -31.91 32.74
CA TRP A 544 13.16 -31.88 34.16
C TRP A 544 12.77 -33.29 34.59
N TRP A 545 12.14 -34.06 33.71
CA TRP A 545 11.90 -35.49 33.88
C TRP A 545 13.18 -36.34 34.00
N ARG A 546 14.28 -36.00 33.32
CA ARG A 546 15.58 -36.68 33.49
C ARG A 546 16.26 -36.31 34.80
N ILE A 547 16.16 -35.06 35.25
CA ILE A 547 16.65 -34.64 36.58
C ILE A 547 15.77 -35.26 37.67
N PHE A 548 14.46 -35.28 37.48
CA PHE A 548 13.49 -35.89 38.38
C PHE A 548 13.71 -37.41 38.46
N LEU A 549 13.98 -38.10 37.36
CA LEU A 549 14.38 -39.52 37.39
C LEU A 549 15.75 -39.72 38.05
N ALA A 550 16.73 -38.85 37.80
CA ALA A 550 18.05 -38.96 38.41
C ALA A 550 18.06 -38.68 39.92
N VAL A 551 17.10 -37.89 40.45
CA VAL A 551 17.02 -37.53 41.87
C VAL A 551 15.97 -38.37 42.61
N ALA A 552 14.80 -38.59 42.03
CA ALA A 552 13.71 -39.33 42.69
C ALA A 552 13.99 -40.83 42.77
N VAL A 553 14.61 -41.44 41.75
CA VAL A 553 14.91 -42.88 41.77
C VAL A 553 15.89 -43.24 42.90
N PRO A 554 17.03 -42.54 43.10
CA PRO A 554 17.89 -42.80 44.25
C PRO A 554 17.20 -42.59 45.59
N ILE A 555 16.36 -41.55 45.73
CA ILE A 555 15.65 -41.29 46.99
C ILE A 555 14.67 -42.43 47.32
N VAL A 556 13.92 -42.92 46.34
CA VAL A 556 13.01 -44.05 46.52
C VAL A 556 13.77 -45.34 46.82
N VAL A 557 14.90 -45.58 46.16
CA VAL A 557 15.76 -46.74 46.43
C VAL A 557 16.37 -46.67 47.84
N ILE A 558 16.82 -45.50 48.29
CA ILE A 558 17.34 -45.30 49.65
C ILE A 558 16.23 -45.48 50.68
N ALA A 559 15.04 -44.91 50.45
CA ALA A 559 13.90 -45.07 51.35
C ALA A 559 13.48 -46.53 51.47
N LEU A 560 13.37 -47.26 50.34
CA LEU A 560 13.09 -48.70 50.34
C LEU A 560 14.19 -49.50 51.04
N SER A 561 15.46 -49.17 50.80
CA SER A 561 16.60 -49.84 51.46
C SER A 561 16.59 -49.64 52.97
N LEU A 562 16.30 -48.42 53.44
CA LEU A 562 16.14 -48.10 54.86
C LEU A 562 14.93 -48.82 55.48
N THR A 563 13.83 -48.94 54.73
CA THR A 563 12.63 -49.67 55.18
C THR A 563 12.92 -51.16 55.31
N VAL A 564 13.63 -51.76 54.34
CA VAL A 564 14.08 -53.16 54.39
C VAL A 564 15.05 -53.37 55.55
N LEU A 565 16.01 -52.47 55.76
CA LEU A 565 16.92 -52.54 56.92
C LEU A 565 16.18 -52.43 58.26
N PHE A 566 15.18 -51.56 58.34
CA PHE A 566 14.33 -51.43 59.53
C PHE A 566 13.52 -52.70 59.79
N LEU A 567 12.89 -53.26 58.76
CA LEU A 567 12.16 -54.53 58.85
C LEU A 567 13.08 -55.70 59.18
N TRP A 568 14.29 -55.75 58.62
CA TRP A 568 15.28 -56.78 58.91
C TRP A 568 15.80 -56.69 60.34
N LYS A 569 16.05 -55.48 60.85
CA LYS A 569 16.42 -55.26 62.25
C LYS A 569 15.30 -55.70 63.20
N LYS A 570 14.05 -55.34 62.89
CA LYS A 570 12.86 -55.76 63.67
C LYS A 570 12.65 -57.28 63.63
N HIS A 571 12.91 -57.92 62.49
CA HIS A 571 12.87 -59.37 62.33
C HIS A 571 13.97 -60.07 63.15
N LYS A 572 15.16 -59.47 63.26
CA LYS A 572 16.28 -60.02 64.04
C LYS A 572 16.03 -59.93 65.55
N GLU A 573 15.36 -58.89 66.02
CA GLU A 573 14.93 -58.77 67.43
C GLU A 573 13.81 -59.77 67.81
N LEU A 574 12.95 -60.15 66.86
CA LEU A 574 11.87 -61.12 67.09
C LEU A 574 12.33 -62.59 67.08
N TYR A 575 13.55 -62.89 66.60
CA TYR A 575 14.08 -64.26 66.53
C TYR A 575 15.09 -64.63 67.64
N SER A 576 15.33 -63.73 68.62
CA SER A 576 16.23 -63.97 69.76
C SER A 576 15.57 -64.67 70.96
N ILE A 577 14.33 -65.16 70.83
CA ILE A 577 13.62 -65.89 71.91
C ILE A 577 12.94 -67.13 71.35
N ARG A 578 13.72 -68.19 71.08
CA ARG A 578 13.32 -69.58 71.35
C ARG A 578 14.50 -70.52 71.07
N GLU A 579 14.86 -71.29 72.08
CA GLU A 579 16.02 -72.17 72.10
C GLU A 579 15.55 -73.63 72.35
N TRP A 580 16.24 -74.57 71.69
CA TRP A 580 16.30 -76.05 71.87
C TRP A 580 15.17 -76.97 71.34
N PRO A 581 15.44 -78.28 71.08
CA PRO A 581 16.71 -78.99 70.82
C PRO A 581 16.71 -79.97 69.60
N ASP A 582 17.92 -80.20 69.08
CA ASP A 582 18.59 -81.45 68.63
C ASP A 582 17.81 -82.64 68.00
N GLN A 583 18.23 -83.08 66.80
CA GLN A 583 18.75 -84.46 66.53
C GLN A 583 18.99 -84.79 65.05
N SER A 584 20.17 -85.39 64.80
CA SER A 584 20.49 -86.47 63.85
C SER A 584 20.82 -86.21 62.35
N LYS A 585 21.90 -86.89 61.93
CA LYS A 585 22.70 -86.97 60.69
C LYS A 585 22.14 -88.01 59.67
N PRO A 586 22.84 -88.44 58.58
CA PRO A 586 23.60 -87.77 57.49
C PRO A 586 23.32 -88.39 56.07
N ALA A 587 24.21 -88.07 55.10
CA ALA A 587 24.56 -88.80 53.85
C ALA A 587 23.75 -88.43 52.58
N SER A 588 24.28 -88.37 51.35
CA SER A 588 25.62 -88.52 50.78
C SER A 588 25.57 -88.14 49.29
N THR A 589 26.45 -87.24 48.87
CA THR A 589 27.40 -87.34 47.74
C THR A 589 26.99 -87.62 46.27
N PHE A 590 27.75 -86.96 45.38
CA PHE A 590 28.22 -87.37 44.03
C PHE A 590 27.20 -87.17 42.86
N ILE A 591 27.53 -86.68 41.64
CA ILE A 591 28.74 -86.66 40.81
C ILE A 591 28.79 -85.41 39.90
N ASN A 592 30.02 -85.15 39.47
CA ASN A 592 30.66 -84.05 38.76
C ASN A 592 30.65 -84.24 37.20
N ILE A 593 31.29 -83.30 36.50
CA ILE A 593 32.06 -83.46 35.24
C ILE A 593 31.42 -83.01 33.90
N ASP A 594 31.99 -81.88 33.44
CA ASP A 594 32.62 -81.58 32.15
C ASP A 594 31.85 -81.18 30.88
N PHE A 595 32.09 -79.91 30.53
CA PHE A 595 33.00 -79.44 29.47
C PHE A 595 32.73 -79.79 27.99
N PHE A 596 32.71 -78.69 27.23
CA PHE A 596 33.23 -78.49 25.87
C PHE A 596 32.30 -78.74 24.66
N ARG A 597 32.03 -77.61 23.97
CA ARG A 597 32.62 -77.25 22.66
C ARG A 597 31.64 -77.11 21.49
N ARG A 598 31.86 -76.00 20.78
CA ARG A 598 32.04 -75.85 19.31
C ARG A 598 30.81 -75.45 18.45
N LYS A 599 30.97 -74.21 17.97
CA LYS A 599 31.23 -73.79 16.57
C LYS A 599 30.07 -73.52 15.60
N LYS A 600 30.32 -72.39 14.91
CA LYS A 600 30.09 -72.02 13.49
C LYS A 600 28.69 -71.48 13.19
N ARG A 601 28.61 -70.20 12.77
CA ARG A 601 28.70 -69.68 11.38
C ARG A 601 27.61 -70.32 10.52
N GLY A 602 26.81 -69.63 9.74
CA GLY A 602 26.66 -68.25 9.25
C GLY A 602 25.41 -68.34 8.35
N THR A 603 24.76 -67.29 7.90
CA THR A 603 25.11 -66.47 6.72
C THR A 603 23.76 -66.00 6.18
N GLN A 604 23.72 -64.73 5.75
CA GLN A 604 22.84 -64.06 4.78
C GLN A 604 21.71 -64.86 4.08
N VAL A 605 20.61 -64.17 3.73
CA VAL A 605 20.42 -63.52 2.41
C VAL A 605 19.14 -62.67 2.43
N GLN A 606 19.19 -61.59 1.64
CA GLN A 606 18.18 -60.59 1.33
C GLN A 606 16.85 -61.15 0.79
N GLY A 607 15.80 -60.37 1.04
CA GLY A 607 14.54 -60.28 0.31
C GLY A 607 13.92 -58.94 0.68
#